data_AF-A0A2R6JAJ1-F1
#
_entry.id   AF-A0A2R6JAJ1-F1
#
_cell.length_a   1.000
_cell.length_b   1.000
_cell.length_c   1.000
_cell.angle_alpha   90.00
_cell.angle_beta   90.00
_cell.angle_gamma   90.00
#
_symmetry.space_group_name_H-M   'P 1'
#
loop_
_entity.id
_entity.type
_entity.pdbx_description
1 polymer ?
#
loop_
_entity_poly.entity_id
_entity_poly.type
_entity_poly.pdbx_seq_one_letter_code
_entity_poly.pdbx_strand_id
1 'polypeptide(L)' 'MEVRRTAVVKLAVSDEQRDALHTTAEQYLHCANRTAEFCWDSTDYRECRTHKRNVRDA' A
#
# COMPACT_ATOMS: atom_id res chain seq x y z
N MET A 1 -13.69 -19.40 1.79
CA MET A 1 -13.10 -18.95 0.50
C MET A 1 -11.79 -18.29 0.86
N GLU A 2 -10.67 -18.86 0.45
CA GLU A 2 -9.36 -18.28 0.74
C GLU A 2 -9.17 -17.05 -0.16
N VAL A 3 -9.14 -15.86 0.43
CA VAL A 3 -8.98 -14.61 -0.32
C VAL A 3 -7.54 -14.56 -0.81
N ARG A 4 -7.31 -14.43 -2.11
CA ARG A 4 -5.98 -14.20 -2.67
C ARG A 4 -5.51 -12.79 -2.27
N ARG A 5 -4.54 -12.71 -1.36
CA ARG A 5 -4.07 -11.46 -0.73
C ARG A 5 -2.93 -10.75 -1.48
N THR A 6 -2.42 -11.35 -2.55
CA THR A 6 -1.27 -10.82 -3.31
C THR A 6 -1.66 -10.55 -4.77
N ALA A 7 -1.47 -9.31 -5.19
CA ALA A 7 -1.60 -8.86 -6.56
C ALA A 7 -0.33 -8.13 -7.01
N VAL A 8 0.06 -8.33 -8.27
CA VAL A 8 1.19 -7.60 -8.87
C VAL A 8 0.61 -6.35 -9.54
N VAL A 9 1.01 -5.18 -9.04
CA VAL A 9 0.67 -3.89 -9.65
C VAL A 9 1.92 -3.35 -10.32
N LYS A 10 1.92 -3.27 -11.65
CA LYS A 10 3.01 -2.64 -12.40
C LYS A 10 2.88 -1.13 -12.26
N LEU A 11 3.97 -0.48 -11.83
CA LEU A 11 4.10 0.97 -11.94
C LEU A 11 4.44 1.29 -13.41
N ALA A 12 3.52 1.95 -14.11
CA ALA A 12 3.75 2.41 -15.48
C ALA A 12 4.52 3.73 -15.42
N VAL A 13 5.85 3.64 -15.37
CA VAL A 13 6.76 4.79 -15.25
C VAL A 13 7.62 4.86 -16.51
N SER A 14 7.82 6.07 -17.06
CA SER A 14 8.71 6.23 -18.20
C SER A 14 10.17 6.03 -17.80
N ASP A 15 11.03 5.72 -18.77
CA ASP A 15 12.46 5.51 -18.49
C ASP A 15 13.11 6.76 -17.89
N GLU A 16 12.69 7.98 -18.27
CA GLU A 16 13.22 9.22 -17.72
C GLU A 16 12.84 9.43 -16.24
N GLN A 17 11.73 8.85 -15.80
CA GLN A 17 11.21 8.98 -14.44
C GLN A 17 11.69 7.84 -13.51
N ARG A 18 12.34 6.82 -14.06
CA ARG A 18 12.78 5.62 -13.33
C ARG A 18 13.76 5.96 -12.20
N ASP A 19 14.71 6.85 -12.45
CA ASP A 19 15.72 7.23 -11.44
C ASP A 19 15.12 8.07 -10.31
N ALA A 20 14.13 8.91 -10.62
CA ALA A 20 13.36 9.66 -9.62
C ALA A 20 12.53 8.72 -8.72
N LEU A 21 11.93 7.67 -9.30
CA LEU A 21 11.28 6.61 -8.53
C LEU A 21 12.28 5.90 -7.62
N HIS A 22 13.43 5.48 -8.13
CA HIS A 22 14.44 4.78 -7.34
C HIS A 22 14.97 5.62 -6.17
N THR A 23 15.12 6.93 -6.37
CA THR A 23 15.55 7.87 -5.33
C THR A 23 14.57 7.89 -4.15
N THR A 24 13.28 7.66 -4.40
CA THR A 24 12.22 7.71 -3.38
C THR A 24 11.69 6.32 -2.99
N ALA A 25 12.24 5.25 -3.57
CA ALA A 25 11.71 3.90 -3.44
C ALA A 25 11.68 3.42 -1.98
N GLU A 26 12.72 3.69 -1.20
CA GLU A 26 12.78 3.30 0.22
C GLU A 26 11.68 4.00 1.04
N GLN A 27 11.52 5.31 0.84
CA GLN A 27 10.48 6.07 1.52
C GLN A 27 9.08 5.62 1.11
N TYR A 28 8.87 5.39 -0.20
CA TYR A 28 7.61 4.85 -0.71
C TYR A 28 7.29 3.50 -0.07
N LEU A 29 8.26 2.56 -0.06
CA LEU A 29 8.09 1.24 0.53
C LEU A 29 7.81 1.32 2.03
N HIS A 30 8.50 2.20 2.76
CA HIS A 30 8.24 2.44 4.18
C HIS A 30 6.79 2.88 4.42
N CYS A 31 6.34 3.92 3.71
CA CYS A 31 4.97 4.43 3.85
C CYS A 31 3.91 3.40 3.43
N ALA A 32 4.15 2.67 2.33
CA ALA A 32 3.24 1.65 1.84
C ALA A 32 3.08 0.50 2.85
N ASN A 33 4.19 -0.02 3.40
CA ASN A 33 4.14 -1.09 4.38
C ASN A 33 3.49 -0.63 5.70
N ARG A 34 3.87 0.55 6.21
CA ARG A 34 3.26 1.15 7.41
C ARG A 34 1.75 1.32 7.26
N THR A 35 1.31 1.76 6.08
CA THR A 35 -0.12 1.93 5.78
C THR A 35 -0.82 0.59 5.68
N ALA A 36 -0.20 -0.41 5.03
CA ALA A 36 -0.77 -1.74 4.92
C ALA A 36 -0.96 -2.38 6.31
N GLU A 37 0.05 -2.30 7.19
CA GLU A 37 -0.05 -2.77 8.58
C GLU A 37 -1.19 -2.10 9.35
N PHE A 38 -1.37 -0.79 9.19
CA PHE A 38 -2.43 -0.05 9.89
C PHE A 38 -3.83 -0.37 9.34
N CYS A 39 -3.96 -0.45 8.01
CA CYS A 39 -5.24 -0.61 7.35
C CYS A 39 -5.75 -2.05 7.36
N TRP A 40 -4.86 -3.03 7.55
CA TRP A 40 -5.19 -4.44 7.42
C TRP A 40 -5.53 -5.08 8.77
N ASP A 41 -6.70 -5.70 8.86
CA ASP A 41 -7.04 -6.60 9.96
C ASP A 41 -6.63 -8.03 9.59
N SER A 42 -5.86 -8.69 10.46
CA SER A 42 -5.33 -10.03 10.21
C SER A 42 -6.39 -11.15 10.27
N THR A 43 -7.59 -10.83 10.75
CA THR A 43 -8.64 -11.80 11.10
C THR A 43 -9.85 -11.72 10.16
N ASP A 44 -10.32 -10.52 9.80
CA ASP A 44 -11.44 -10.34 8.86
C ASP A 44 -11.22 -9.14 7.91
N TYR A 45 -11.33 -9.38 6.60
CA TYR A 45 -11.21 -8.33 5.57
C TYR A 45 -12.29 -7.25 5.65
N ARG A 46 -13.43 -7.54 6.30
CA ARG A 46 -14.51 -6.57 6.52
C ARG A 46 -14.16 -5.52 7.56
N GLU A 47 -13.23 -5.85 8.46
CA GLU A 47 -12.71 -4.97 9.51
C GLU A 47 -11.50 -4.15 9.03
N CYS A 48 -11.02 -4.36 7.80
CA CYS A 48 -9.97 -3.54 7.22
C CYS A 48 -10.37 -2.06 7.13
N ARG A 49 -9.50 -1.19 7.63
CA ARG A 49 -9.69 0.27 7.63
C ARG A 49 -9.30 0.83 6.26
N THR A 50 -10.24 0.81 5.33
CA THR A 50 -10.00 1.23 3.93
C THR A 50 -10.51 2.63 3.61
N HIS A 51 -11.37 3.21 4.48
CA HIS A 51 -11.98 4.51 4.25
C HIS A 51 -11.12 5.66 4.78
N LYS A 52 -10.62 6.52 3.89
CA LYS A 52 -9.68 7.61 4.21
C LYS A 52 -10.13 8.52 5.36
N ARG A 53 -11.44 8.80 5.50
CA ARG A 53 -11.94 9.64 6.62
C ARG A 53 -11.74 8.97 7.98
N ASN A 54 -11.88 7.66 8.05
CA ASN A 54 -11.78 6.92 9.31
C ASN A 54 -10.33 6.70 9.74
N VAL A 55 -9.39 6.75 8.78
CA VAL A 55 -7.95 6.59 9.00
C VAL A 55 -7.29 7.91 9.40
N ARG A 56 -7.80 9.06 8.95
CA ARG A 56 -7.16 10.37 9.16
C ARG A 56 -7.23 10.86 10.62
N ASP A 57 -8.24 10.43 11.35
CA ASP A 57 -8.56 10.89 12.71
C ASP A 57 -8.25 9.84 13.79
N ALA A 58 -7.48 8.79 13.44
CA ALA A 58 -7.20 7.62 14.28
C ALA A 58 -5.76 7.60 14.85
#